data_AF-A0AAE3XFA5-F1
#
_entry.id   AF-A0AAE3XFA5-F1
#
_cell.length_a   1.000
_cell.length_b   1.000
_cell.length_c   1.000
_cell.angle_alpha   90.00
_cell.angle_beta   90.00
_cell.angle_gamma   90.00
#
_symmetry.space_group_name_H-M   'P 1'
#
loop_
_entity.id
_entity.type
_entity.pdbx_description
1 polymer ?
#
loop_
_entity_poly.entity_id
_entity_poly.type
_entity_poly.pdbx_seq_one_letter_code
_entity_poly.pdbx_strand_id
1 'polypeptide(L)'
;MGWADRWIQRLLAGETVSFRPRGHSMTPVVRDRQLVTVTPVTREPVRGDVVLCRVKGAQYLHLVKAVSQGRYLISRADGRENGWIGRAQVYGLLVSVSD
;
A
#
# COMPACT_ATOMS: atom_id res chain seq x y z
N MET A 1 15.82 7.97 4.49
CA MET A 1 15.36 6.69 3.92
C MET A 1 14.10 6.24 4.63
N GLY A 2 13.04 5.94 3.89
CA GLY A 2 11.82 5.31 4.41
C GLY A 2 11.94 3.79 4.46
N TRP A 3 11.13 3.14 5.29
CA TRP A 3 11.21 1.69 5.54
C TRP A 3 10.99 0.82 4.29
N ALA A 4 10.26 1.33 3.30
CA ALA A 4 9.90 0.62 2.08
C ALA A 4 10.71 1.06 0.85
N ASP A 5 11.70 1.96 1.00
CA ASP A 5 12.40 2.57 -0.15
C ASP A 5 12.93 1.51 -1.13
N ARG A 6 13.62 0.47 -0.63
CA ARG A 6 14.15 -0.61 -1.47
C ARG A 6 13.08 -1.35 -2.29
N TRP A 7 11.87 -1.50 -1.74
CA TRP A 7 10.76 -2.18 -2.40
C TRP A 7 10.09 -1.26 -3.42
N ILE A 8 9.94 0.02 -3.08
CA ILE A 8 9.42 1.04 -3.99
C ILE A 8 10.31 1.14 -5.22
N GLN A 9 11.64 1.15 -5.07
CA GLN A 9 12.56 1.20 -6.23
C GLN A 9 12.37 0.01 -7.17
N ARG A 10 12.25 -1.20 -6.63
CA ARG A 10 12.00 -2.42 -7.42
C ARG A 10 10.63 -2.39 -8.12
N LEU A 11 9.59 -1.94 -7.42
CA LEU A 11 8.26 -1.76 -8.01
C LEU A 11 8.27 -0.75 -9.16
N LEU A 12 9.00 0.36 -9.00
CA LEU A 12 9.19 1.37 -10.07
C LEU A 12 10.00 0.81 -11.24
N ALA A 13 10.88 -0.15 -11.00
CA ALA A 13 11.58 -0.91 -12.03
C ALA A 13 10.75 -2.03 -12.69
N GLY A 14 9.47 -2.18 -12.30
CA GLY A 14 8.57 -3.19 -12.85
C GLY A 14 8.66 -4.56 -12.18
N GLU A 15 9.35 -4.69 -11.06
CA GLU A 15 9.50 -5.95 -10.34
C GLU A 15 8.38 -6.16 -9.30
N THR A 16 7.86 -7.38 -9.24
CA THR A 16 7.04 -7.86 -8.12
C THR A 16 7.94 -8.12 -6.91
N VAL A 17 7.50 -7.67 -5.73
CA VAL A 17 8.27 -7.79 -4.48
C VAL A 17 7.45 -8.51 -3.41
N SER A 18 8.15 -9.27 -2.57
CA SER A 18 7.56 -9.85 -1.35
C SER A 18 8.36 -9.45 -0.12
N PHE A 19 7.67 -9.10 0.95
CA PHE A 19 8.29 -8.65 2.20
C PHE A 19 7.34 -8.83 3.39
N ARG A 20 7.86 -8.62 4.60
CA ARG A 20 7.11 -8.74 5.86
C ARG A 20 6.99 -7.36 6.54
N PRO A 21 5.91 -6.58 6.30
CA PRO A 21 5.72 -5.27 6.91
C PRO A 21 5.63 -5.37 8.44
N ARG A 22 5.94 -4.28 9.13
CA ARG A 22 5.87 -4.19 10.60
C ARG A 22 4.72 -3.27 11.04
N GLY A 23 4.12 -3.62 12.17
CA GLY A 23 3.07 -2.87 12.83
C GLY A 23 1.69 -3.51 12.73
N HIS A 24 0.72 -2.90 13.41
CA HIS A 24 -0.63 -3.44 13.58
C HIS A 24 -1.71 -2.59 12.91
N SER A 25 -1.34 -1.63 12.05
CA SER A 25 -2.30 -0.73 11.39
C SER A 25 -3.24 -1.42 10.41
N MET A 26 -2.85 -2.60 9.94
CA MET A 26 -3.59 -3.37 8.95
C MET A 26 -4.23 -4.64 9.52
N THR A 27 -4.14 -4.90 10.82
CA THR A 27 -4.85 -6.04 11.42
C THR A 27 -6.36 -5.86 11.30
N PRO A 28 -7.15 -6.87 10.88
CA PRO A 28 -6.76 -8.25 10.58
C PRO A 28 -6.37 -8.53 9.10
N VAL A 29 -6.44 -7.54 8.21
CA VAL A 29 -6.15 -7.67 6.77
C VAL A 29 -4.71 -8.13 6.49
N VAL A 30 -3.73 -7.50 7.15
CA VAL A 30 -2.32 -7.92 7.15
C VAL A 30 -1.83 -7.85 8.59
N ARG A 31 -1.39 -8.99 9.13
CA ARG A 31 -0.84 -9.09 10.49
C ARG A 31 0.61 -8.63 10.54
N ASP A 32 1.10 -8.30 11.73
CA ASP A 32 2.51 -7.94 11.92
C ASP A 32 3.43 -9.04 11.40
N ARG A 33 4.39 -8.68 10.56
CA ARG A 33 5.36 -9.58 9.92
C ARG A 33 4.76 -10.65 9.01
N GLN A 34 3.49 -10.57 8.65
CA GLN A 34 2.90 -11.49 7.68
C GLN A 34 3.52 -11.30 6.28
N LEU A 35 3.68 -12.36 5.50
CA LEU A 35 4.28 -12.24 4.17
C LEU A 35 3.26 -11.62 3.23
N VAL A 36 3.69 -10.60 2.51
CA VAL A 36 2.87 -9.96 1.48
C VAL A 36 3.61 -9.95 0.16
N THR A 37 2.85 -10.01 -0.93
CA THR A 37 3.36 -9.84 -2.29
C THR A 37 2.68 -8.64 -2.93
N VAL A 38 3.49 -7.73 -3.43
CA VAL A 38 3.07 -6.46 -4.04
C VAL A 38 3.61 -6.41 -5.47
N THR A 39 2.73 -6.15 -6.43
CA THR A 39 3.09 -5.94 -7.84
C THR A 39 3.21 -4.45 -8.13
N PRO A 40 3.93 -4.06 -9.19
CA PRO A 40 3.80 -2.72 -9.76
C PRO A 40 2.32 -2.40 -10.02
N VAL A 41 1.98 -1.12 -10.09
CA VAL A 41 0.60 -0.69 -10.32
C VAL A 41 0.23 -0.96 -11.78
N THR A 42 -0.40 -2.12 -12.02
CA THR A 42 -0.82 -2.61 -13.35
C THR A 42 -2.20 -2.09 -13.77
N ARG A 43 -2.99 -1.58 -12.82
CA ARG A 43 -4.29 -0.95 -13.04
C ARG A 43 -4.52 0.16 -12.03
N GLU A 44 -5.52 0.99 -12.29
CA GLU A 44 -5.93 2.00 -11.32
C GLU A 44 -6.42 1.35 -10.02
N PRO A 45 -5.98 1.85 -8.84
CA PRO A 45 -6.48 1.37 -7.56
C PRO A 45 -7.98 1.65 -7.41
N VAL A 46 -8.70 0.69 -6.86
CA VAL A 46 -10.14 0.79 -6.56
C VAL A 46 -10.38 0.66 -5.06
N ARG A 47 -11.58 1.04 -4.61
CA ARG A 47 -11.98 0.86 -3.22
C ARG A 47 -11.81 -0.59 -2.78
N GLY A 48 -11.16 -0.81 -1.65
CA GLY A 48 -10.88 -2.12 -1.08
C GLY A 48 -9.48 -2.66 -1.40
N ASP A 49 -8.77 -2.09 -2.37
CA ASP A 49 -7.38 -2.46 -2.61
C ASP A 49 -6.48 -2.07 -1.43
N VAL A 50 -5.42 -2.84 -1.21
CA VAL A 50 -4.31 -2.44 -0.34
C VAL A 50 -3.14 -2.03 -1.21
N VAL A 51 -2.56 -0.86 -0.92
CA VAL A 51 -1.51 -0.26 -1.74
C VAL A 51 -0.29 0.13 -0.94
N LEU A 52 0.89 -0.09 -1.52
CA LEU A 52 2.13 0.52 -1.03
C LEU A 52 2.18 1.96 -1.55
N CYS A 53 2.10 2.93 -0.64
CA CYS A 53 1.94 4.34 -0.99
C CYS A 53 2.68 5.28 -0.03
N ARG A 54 2.72 6.58 -0.37
CA ARG A 54 3.23 7.63 0.51
C ARG A 54 2.16 8.70 0.76
N VAL A 55 1.81 8.90 2.03
CA VAL A 55 0.84 9.92 2.48
C VAL A 55 1.57 10.90 3.39
N LYS A 56 1.57 12.20 3.04
CA LYS A 56 2.24 13.27 3.82
C LYS A 56 3.69 12.93 4.23
N GLY A 57 4.46 12.34 3.31
CA GLY A 57 5.87 11.95 3.52
C GLY A 57 6.09 10.56 4.14
N ALA A 58 5.08 9.97 4.79
CA ALA A 58 5.18 8.65 5.41
C ALA A 58 4.74 7.52 4.46
N GLN A 59 5.42 6.38 4.53
CA GLN A 59 5.13 5.20 3.70
C GLN A 59 4.19 4.23 4.41
N TYR A 60 3.21 3.72 3.67
CA TYR A 60 2.18 2.83 4.20
C TYR A 60 1.86 1.72 3.22
N LEU A 61 1.50 0.55 3.76
CA LEU A 61 0.81 -0.52 3.04
C LEU A 61 -0.64 -0.53 3.53
N HIS A 62 -1.51 0.29 2.96
CA HIS A 62 -2.83 0.63 3.56
C HIS A 62 -3.98 0.51 2.55
N LEU A 63 -5.22 0.54 3.05
CA LEU A 63 -6.44 0.40 2.25
C LEU A 63 -6.76 1.66 1.45
N VAL A 64 -7.25 1.47 0.23
CA VAL A 64 -8.01 2.47 -0.51
C VAL A 64 -9.45 2.46 0.01
N LYS A 65 -9.78 3.42 0.87
CA LYS A 65 -11.12 3.55 1.48
C LYS A 65 -12.15 4.12 0.51
N ALA A 66 -11.73 5.08 -0.31
CA ALA A 66 -12.58 5.74 -1.30
C ALA A 66 -11.75 6.23 -2.49
N VAL A 67 -12.40 6.41 -3.63
CA VAL A 67 -11.82 6.97 -4.86
C VAL A 67 -12.66 8.17 -5.28
N SER A 68 -12.02 9.28 -5.62
CA SER A 68 -12.71 10.47 -6.12
C SER A 68 -11.77 11.25 -7.04
N GLN A 69 -12.22 11.52 -8.27
CA GLN A 69 -11.50 12.35 -9.25
C GLN A 69 -10.01 11.95 -9.42
N GLY A 70 -9.72 10.64 -9.54
CA GLY A 70 -8.34 10.14 -9.69
C GLY A 70 -7.47 10.25 -8.43
N ARG A 71 -8.09 10.51 -7.27
CA ARG A 71 -7.45 10.51 -5.96
C ARG A 71 -7.99 9.35 -5.12
N TYR A 72 -7.17 8.90 -4.17
CA TYR A 72 -7.45 7.75 -3.32
C TYR A 72 -7.36 8.19 -1.86
N LEU A 73 -8.43 7.95 -1.10
CA LEU A 73 -8.43 8.13 0.34
C LEU A 73 -7.81 6.91 0.98
N ILE A 74 -6.67 7.09 1.64
CA ILE A 74 -5.95 6.00 2.27
C ILE A 74 -6.37 5.87 3.74
N SER A 75 -6.60 4.64 4.20
CA SER A 75 -6.94 4.33 5.58
C SER A 75 -6.24 3.09 6.12
N ARG A 76 -6.21 3.01 7.44
CA ARG A 76 -5.94 1.78 8.18
C ARG A 76 -7.08 0.77 8.01
N ALA A 77 -6.89 -0.46 8.50
CA ALA A 77 -7.92 -1.50 8.53
C ALA A 77 -9.11 -1.15 9.45
N ASP A 78 -8.89 -0.35 10.50
CA ASP A 78 -9.95 0.16 11.40
C ASP A 78 -10.76 1.32 10.81
N GLY A 79 -10.47 1.74 9.57
CA GLY A 79 -11.16 2.83 8.89
C GLY A 79 -10.65 4.24 9.21
N ARG A 80 -9.68 4.40 10.13
CA ARG A 80 -9.04 5.69 10.39
C ARG A 80 -8.24 6.15 9.18
N GLU A 81 -8.48 7.38 8.76
CA GLU A 81 -7.93 7.95 7.53
C GLU A 81 -6.51 8.49 7.74
N ASN A 82 -5.66 8.27 6.75
CA ASN A 82 -4.34 8.86 6.64
C ASN A 82 -4.38 10.13 5.77
N GLY A 83 -5.21 10.12 4.72
CA GLY A 83 -5.44 11.27 3.84
C GLY A 83 -5.56 10.90 2.37
N TRP A 84 -5.89 11.90 1.55
CA TRP A 84 -6.03 11.79 0.10
C TRP A 84 -4.68 11.89 -0.60
N ILE A 85 -4.42 10.97 -1.53
CA ILE A 85 -3.24 11.00 -2.41
C ILE A 85 -3.65 10.90 -3.88
N GLY A 86 -2.76 11.31 -4.77
CA GLY A 86 -2.89 11.07 -6.21
C GLY A 86 -2.20 9.77 -6.63
N ARG A 87 -2.30 9.47 -7.93
CA ARG A 87 -1.73 8.24 -8.53
C ARG A 87 -0.21 8.13 -8.38
N ALA A 88 0.51 9.26 -8.42
CA ALA A 88 1.98 9.30 -8.32
C ALA A 88 2.52 8.86 -6.95
N GLN A 89 1.68 8.87 -5.92
CA GLN A 89 2.03 8.42 -4.58
C GLN A 89 1.72 6.94 -4.34
N VAL A 90 1.18 6.23 -5.34
CA VAL A 90 0.87 4.80 -5.29
C VAL A 90 1.95 4.04 -6.06
N TYR A 91 2.68 3.17 -5.37
CA TYR A 91 3.85 2.48 -5.90
C TYR A 91 3.59 1.02 -6.24
N GLY A 92 2.64 0.38 -5.58
CA GLY A 92 2.29 -1.01 -5.86
C GLY A 92 0.96 -1.44 -5.27
N LEU A 93 0.43 -2.53 -5.82
CA LEU A 93 -0.82 -3.18 -5.41
C LEU A 93 -0.51 -4.47 -4.66
N LEU A 94 -1.09 -4.67 -3.49
CA LEU A 94 -1.05 -5.95 -2.79
C LEU A 94 -1.87 -6.97 -3.57
N VAL A 95 -1.29 -8.13 -3.87
CA VAL A 95 -1.96 -9.22 -4.61
C VAL A 95 -2.06 -10.52 -3.84
N SER A 96 -1.24 -10.68 -2.79
CA SER A 96 -1.26 -11.89 -1.96
C SER A 96 -0.78 -11.61 -0.55
N VAL A 97 -1.38 -12.33 0.40
CA VAL A 97 -0.99 -12.40 1.81
C VAL A 97 -0.87 -13.88 2.15
N SER A 98 0.26 -14.28 2.73
CA SER A 98 0.54 -15.66 3.13
C SER A 98 1.28 -15.71 4.46
N ASP A 99 1.22 -16.87 5.11
CA ASP A 99 1.87 -17.12 6.40
C ASP A 99 3.36 -17.49 6.22
#